data_AF-G0EQ43-F1
#
_entry.id   AF-G0EQ43-F1
#
_cell.length_a   1.000
_cell.length_b   1.000
_cell.length_c   1.000
_cell.angle_alpha   90.00
_cell.angle_beta   90.00
_cell.angle_gamma   90.00
#
_symmetry.space_group_name_H-M   'P 1'
#
loop_
_entity.id
_entity.type
_entity.pdbx_description
1 polymer ?
#
loop_
_entity_poly.entity_id
_entity_poly.type
_entity_poly.pdbx_seq_one_letter_code
_entity_poly.pdbx_strand_id
1 'polypeptide(L)'
;MKTKIFILLMILILAFSCSKNNPVSALGTGSDTGIESGGTDTGTEEGSGGEDTGTGTGGEDTGTGTGEGDTGGTDTGETTIGIIYAGTYTGKAVKTRINNITEEEKVVEDVILVVNKDSTAIFKTASLGDYTFEKFEKIANNDSLYESIKSDTMLFLSFDKNTVTVNFIKKESSRESIIYGNGHEYDKGYGDLTKADY
;
A
#
# COMPACT_ATOMS: atom_id res chain seq x y z
N MET A 1 12.18 20.95 12.95
CA MET A 1 11.95 19.96 14.03
C MET A 1 10.50 19.46 14.13
N LYS A 2 9.46 20.30 13.93
CA LYS A 2 8.05 19.89 14.12
C LYS A 2 7.55 18.75 13.20
N THR A 3 8.05 18.63 11.96
CA THR A 3 7.67 17.57 11.01
C THR A 3 7.95 16.15 11.52
N LYS A 4 9.05 15.95 12.27
CA LYS A 4 9.44 14.62 12.76
C LYS A 4 8.43 14.01 13.74
N ILE A 5 7.70 14.84 14.49
CA ILE A 5 6.69 14.36 15.45
C ILE A 5 5.41 13.87 14.75
N PHE A 6 5.07 14.44 13.59
CA PHE A 6 3.88 14.10 12.83
C PHE A 6 4.05 12.75 12.09
N ILE A 7 5.24 12.53 11.51
CA ILE A 7 5.61 11.24 10.90
C ILE A 7 5.59 10.13 11.95
N LEU A 8 6.15 10.37 13.15
CA LEU A 8 6.12 9.40 14.25
C LEU A 8 4.69 9.03 14.66
N LEU A 9 3.78 10.01 14.72
CA LEU A 9 2.37 9.79 15.06
C LEU A 9 1.64 8.98 13.98
N MET A 10 1.90 9.23 12.69
CA MET A 10 1.32 8.46 11.59
C MET A 10 1.80 7.01 11.58
N ILE A 11 3.09 6.76 11.79
CA ILE A 11 3.65 5.40 11.92
C ILE A 11 3.02 4.67 13.11
N LEU A 12 2.78 5.36 14.24
CA LEU A 12 2.13 4.79 15.41
C LEU A 12 0.69 4.34 15.10
N ILE A 13 -0.08 5.15 14.38
CA ILE A 13 -1.45 4.82 13.96
C ILE A 13 -1.44 3.59 13.02
N LEU A 14 -0.57 3.60 12.01
CA LEU A 14 -0.38 2.47 11.08
C LEU A 14 -0.01 1.16 11.79
N ALA A 15 0.87 1.20 12.79
CA ALA A 15 1.30 0.03 13.54
C ALA A 15 0.17 -0.62 14.36
N PHE A 16 -0.73 0.18 14.96
CA PHE A 16 -1.89 -0.34 15.68
C PHE A 16 -3.00 -0.87 14.76
N SER A 17 -3.09 -0.39 13.51
CA SER A 17 -4.06 -0.90 12.53
C SER A 17 -3.80 -2.35 12.06
N CYS A 18 -2.59 -2.88 12.26
CA CYS A 18 -2.23 -4.24 11.86
C CYS A 18 -2.56 -5.34 12.89
N SER A 19 -2.97 -5.01 14.12
CA SER A 19 -3.05 -5.99 15.22
C SER A 19 -4.37 -6.77 15.34
N LYS A 20 -5.15 -6.94 14.26
CA LYS A 20 -6.53 -7.49 14.34
C LYS A 20 -6.63 -9.03 14.33
N ASN A 21 -5.51 -9.74 14.15
CA ASN A 21 -5.45 -11.22 14.13
C ASN A 21 -4.41 -11.78 15.12
N ASN A 22 -4.49 -11.42 16.41
CA ASN A 22 -3.77 -12.14 17.46
C ASN A 22 -4.73 -13.14 18.16
N PRO A 23 -4.71 -14.45 17.80
CA PRO A 23 -5.47 -15.45 18.52
C PRO A 23 -4.77 -15.73 19.86
N VAL A 24 -5.12 -14.96 20.90
CA VAL A 24 -4.90 -15.40 22.28
C VAL A 24 -5.74 -16.65 22.47
N SER A 25 -5.06 -17.79 22.46
CA SER A 25 -5.64 -19.11 22.69
C SER A 25 -6.39 -19.10 24.01
N ALA A 26 -7.72 -19.27 23.97
CA ALA A 26 -8.50 -19.52 25.17
C ALA A 26 -8.10 -20.89 25.72
N LEU A 27 -7.19 -20.89 26.70
CA LEU A 27 -6.76 -22.08 27.41
C LEU A 27 -7.98 -22.69 28.12
N GLY A 28 -8.26 -23.96 27.83
CA GLY A 28 -9.57 -24.53 28.11
C GLY A 28 -9.89 -24.70 29.60
N THR A 29 -11.16 -24.47 29.93
CA THR A 29 -11.83 -25.10 31.09
C THR A 29 -12.95 -25.96 30.53
N GLY A 30 -12.82 -27.29 30.70
CA GLY A 30 -13.73 -28.24 30.10
C GLY A 30 -15.08 -28.37 30.82
N SER A 31 -16.06 -28.89 30.10
CA SER A 31 -17.23 -29.57 30.67
C SER A 31 -17.61 -30.74 29.76
N ASP A 32 -17.36 -31.96 30.23
CA ASP A 32 -17.87 -33.19 29.62
C ASP A 32 -19.40 -33.23 29.67
N THR A 33 -20.01 -33.48 28.51
CA THR A 33 -21.20 -34.33 28.24
C THR A 33 -21.46 -34.17 26.72
N GLY A 34 -21.31 -35.14 25.83
CA GLY A 34 -21.35 -36.59 25.99
C GLY A 34 -22.70 -37.11 25.50
N ILE A 35 -22.73 -37.75 24.32
CA ILE A 35 -23.59 -38.87 23.86
C ILE A 35 -23.55 -38.99 22.32
N GLU A 36 -23.12 -40.18 21.87
CA GLU A 36 -23.45 -40.92 20.63
C GLU A 36 -23.32 -40.26 19.25
N SER A 37 -23.12 -40.98 18.13
CA SER A 37 -22.64 -42.34 17.78
C SER A 37 -23.06 -42.50 16.32
N GLY A 38 -22.11 -42.67 15.40
CA GLY A 38 -22.44 -42.73 13.97
C GLY A 38 -21.19 -42.92 13.13
N GLY A 39 -20.60 -44.12 13.20
CA GLY A 39 -19.41 -44.46 12.42
C GLY A 39 -19.75 -45.03 11.04
N THR A 40 -18.96 -44.64 10.04
CA THR A 40 -18.77 -45.42 8.80
C THR A 40 -17.31 -45.34 8.38
N ASP A 41 -16.56 -46.39 8.70
CA ASP A 41 -15.32 -46.82 8.05
C ASP A 41 -15.70 -47.34 6.64
N THR A 42 -14.92 -47.39 5.56
CA THR A 42 -13.47 -47.45 5.30
C THR A 42 -13.18 -46.86 3.90
N GLY A 43 -11.90 -46.57 3.57
CA GLY A 43 -11.56 -46.10 2.21
C GLY A 43 -10.07 -45.90 1.92
N THR A 44 -9.25 -46.93 2.13
CA THR A 44 -7.81 -46.91 1.78
C THR A 44 -7.60 -47.12 0.28
N GLU A 45 -6.83 -46.27 -0.39
CA GLU A 45 -5.99 -46.69 -1.53
C GLU A 45 -4.59 -46.06 -1.43
N GLU A 46 -3.58 -46.90 -1.60
CA GLU A 46 -2.17 -46.51 -1.70
C GLU A 46 -1.84 -46.16 -3.16
N GLY A 47 -1.11 -45.06 -3.40
CA GLY A 47 -0.75 -44.59 -4.74
C GLY A 47 0.73 -44.23 -4.84
N SER A 48 1.58 -45.23 -5.06
CA SER A 48 3.03 -45.06 -5.16
C SER A 48 3.50 -44.65 -6.57
N GLY A 49 4.61 -43.92 -6.65
CA GLY A 49 5.53 -44.00 -7.78
C GLY A 49 5.73 -42.70 -8.56
N GLY A 50 7.00 -42.35 -8.84
CA GLY A 50 7.36 -41.20 -9.65
C GLY A 50 8.71 -40.59 -9.32
N GLU A 51 9.79 -41.38 -9.39
CA GLU A 51 11.15 -40.82 -9.47
C GLU A 51 11.32 -40.12 -10.83
N ASP A 52 11.96 -38.95 -10.87
CA ASP A 52 12.68 -38.51 -12.07
C ASP A 52 13.98 -37.80 -11.67
N THR A 53 15.08 -38.25 -12.25
CA THR A 53 16.46 -37.85 -11.94
C THR A 53 17.04 -37.04 -13.09
N GLY A 54 16.74 -35.74 -13.12
CA GLY A 54 17.25 -34.81 -14.13
C GLY A 54 18.66 -34.28 -13.84
N THR A 55 19.69 -35.09 -14.03
CA THR A 55 21.09 -34.63 -14.03
C THR A 55 21.39 -33.74 -15.25
N GLY A 56 21.90 -32.53 -15.02
CA GLY A 56 22.36 -31.60 -16.06
C GLY A 56 23.71 -30.97 -15.70
N THR A 57 24.78 -31.48 -16.30
CA THR A 57 26.11 -30.84 -16.38
C THR A 57 25.98 -29.41 -16.91
N GLY A 58 26.74 -28.41 -16.45
CA GLY A 58 28.18 -28.43 -16.22
C GLY A 58 28.83 -27.57 -17.31
N GLY A 59 29.29 -26.38 -16.94
CA GLY A 59 29.79 -25.36 -17.87
C GLY A 59 30.58 -24.30 -17.12
N GLU A 60 31.86 -24.54 -16.92
CA GLU A 60 32.81 -23.56 -16.42
C GLU A 60 33.17 -22.59 -17.56
N ASP A 61 32.77 -21.32 -17.46
CA ASP A 61 33.29 -20.25 -18.32
C ASP A 61 34.26 -19.40 -17.49
N THR A 62 35.56 -19.58 -17.75
CA THR A 62 36.65 -18.85 -17.10
C THR A 62 37.14 -17.70 -17.98
N GLY A 63 36.21 -16.83 -18.37
CA GLY A 63 36.48 -15.61 -19.13
C GLY A 63 37.26 -14.55 -18.34
N THR A 64 38.59 -14.68 -18.25
CA THR A 64 39.47 -13.62 -17.74
C THR A 64 39.61 -12.48 -18.76
N GLY A 65 38.63 -11.58 -18.79
CA GLY A 65 38.68 -10.33 -19.54
C GLY A 65 39.37 -9.21 -18.73
N THR A 66 40.58 -8.83 -19.13
CA THR A 66 41.23 -7.60 -18.64
C THR A 66 40.57 -6.38 -19.28
N GLY A 67 39.56 -5.81 -18.61
CA GLY A 67 38.92 -4.57 -19.00
C GLY A 67 39.72 -3.34 -18.58
N GLU A 68 39.89 -2.39 -19.51
CA GLU A 68 40.57 -1.11 -19.28
C GLU A 68 39.77 -0.21 -18.33
N GLY A 69 40.47 0.75 -17.70
CA GLY A 69 39.90 1.58 -16.63
C GLY A 69 38.78 2.50 -17.10
N ASP A 70 37.54 2.13 -16.82
CA ASP A 70 36.39 3.02 -16.95
C ASP A 70 36.47 4.12 -15.88
N THR A 71 36.60 5.37 -16.31
CA THR A 71 36.63 6.52 -15.41
C THR A 71 35.24 6.71 -14.82
N GLY A 72 35.06 6.25 -13.58
CA GLY A 72 33.79 6.26 -12.86
C GLY A 72 33.10 7.61 -12.87
N GLY A 73 32.28 7.82 -13.90
CA GLY A 73 31.16 8.73 -13.83
C GLY A 73 30.23 8.17 -12.77
N THR A 74 30.10 8.88 -11.65
CA THR A 74 28.96 8.68 -10.75
C THR A 74 27.71 9.06 -11.53
N ASP A 75 27.13 8.08 -12.21
CA ASP A 75 25.76 8.14 -12.69
C ASP A 75 24.90 8.40 -11.45
N THR A 76 24.47 9.64 -11.26
CA THR A 76 23.64 10.06 -10.14
C THR A 76 22.20 9.64 -10.38
N GLY A 77 22.01 8.39 -10.82
CA GLY A 77 20.88 7.90 -11.60
C GLY A 77 19.55 8.38 -11.04
N GLU A 78 19.06 9.48 -11.62
CA GLU A 78 17.74 10.04 -11.33
C GLU A 78 16.70 9.06 -11.88
N THR A 79 16.48 8.01 -11.09
CA THR A 79 15.60 6.90 -11.41
C THR A 79 14.24 7.49 -11.70
N THR A 80 13.88 7.55 -12.99
CA THR A 80 12.79 8.39 -13.49
C THR A 80 11.44 7.74 -13.19
N ILE A 81 11.09 7.81 -11.91
CA ILE A 81 9.92 7.24 -11.24
C ILE A 81 8.61 7.43 -12.02
N GLY A 82 8.42 8.59 -12.64
CA GLY A 82 7.13 9.01 -13.18
C GLY A 82 6.58 8.17 -14.33
N ILE A 83 7.39 7.36 -15.04
CA ILE A 83 6.92 6.70 -16.27
C ILE A 83 5.96 5.52 -15.99
N ILE A 84 6.26 4.67 -15.01
CA ILE A 84 5.58 3.37 -14.83
C ILE A 84 4.13 3.55 -14.31
N TYR A 85 3.95 4.47 -13.37
CA TYR A 85 2.67 4.72 -12.70
C TYR A 85 1.87 5.90 -13.28
N ALA A 86 2.32 6.48 -14.41
CA ALA A 86 1.56 7.53 -15.07
C ALA A 86 0.20 7.03 -15.58
N GLY A 87 -0.84 7.82 -15.38
CA GLY A 87 -2.21 7.53 -15.79
C GLY A 87 -3.26 8.27 -14.97
N THR A 88 -4.52 8.10 -15.37
CA THR A 88 -5.68 8.52 -14.57
C THR A 88 -6.22 7.33 -13.81
N TYR A 89 -6.46 7.52 -12.52
CA TYR A 89 -7.05 6.53 -11.62
C TYR A 89 -8.35 7.09 -11.06
N THR A 90 -9.39 6.27 -11.04
CA THR A 90 -10.73 6.65 -10.58
C THR A 90 -11.24 5.66 -9.55
N GLY A 91 -12.02 6.14 -8.60
CA GLY A 91 -12.64 5.30 -7.58
C GLY A 91 -13.43 6.14 -6.61
N LYS A 92 -13.66 5.62 -5.41
CA LYS A 92 -14.25 6.37 -4.31
C LYS A 92 -13.18 6.62 -3.25
N ALA A 93 -13.47 7.46 -2.27
CA ALA A 93 -12.74 7.51 -1.00
C ALA A 93 -13.67 7.99 0.11
N VAL A 94 -13.30 7.67 1.35
CA VAL A 94 -13.99 8.20 2.52
C VAL A 94 -13.31 9.50 2.92
N LYS A 95 -14.03 10.60 2.78
CA LYS A 95 -13.69 11.91 3.33
C LYS A 95 -14.08 11.93 4.81
N THR A 96 -13.11 12.12 5.67
CA THR A 96 -13.29 12.31 7.12
C THR A 96 -12.80 13.71 7.52
N ARG A 97 -13.66 14.52 8.14
CA ARG A 97 -13.27 15.78 8.80
C ARG A 97 -12.99 15.49 10.28
N ILE A 98 -11.80 15.89 10.74
CA ILE A 98 -11.40 15.81 12.14
C ILE A 98 -11.24 17.22 12.68
N ASN A 99 -11.89 17.53 13.79
CA ASN A 99 -11.85 18.81 14.48
C ASN A 99 -11.61 18.59 15.98
N ASN A 100 -10.56 19.19 16.55
CA ASN A 100 -10.14 18.99 17.95
C ASN A 100 -10.20 17.50 18.35
N ILE A 101 -9.52 16.64 17.58
CA ILE A 101 -9.46 15.15 17.72
C ILE A 101 -10.80 14.38 17.62
N THR A 102 -11.91 15.03 17.27
CA THR A 102 -13.22 14.40 17.05
C THR A 102 -13.48 14.24 15.55
N GLU A 103 -13.98 13.08 15.10
CA GLU A 103 -14.52 12.90 13.74
C GLU A 103 -15.92 13.55 13.67
N GLU A 104 -16.09 14.56 12.81
CA GLU A 104 -17.33 15.37 12.70
C GLU A 104 -18.13 15.07 11.43
N GLU A 105 -17.46 14.74 10.32
CA GLU A 105 -18.06 14.55 8.99
C GLU A 105 -17.43 13.31 8.35
N LYS A 106 -18.26 12.39 7.86
CA LYS A 106 -17.82 11.17 7.16
C LYS A 106 -18.67 10.98 5.91
N VAL A 107 -18.08 11.17 4.73
CA VAL A 107 -18.79 11.16 3.44
C VAL A 107 -17.99 10.33 2.44
N VAL A 108 -18.68 9.49 1.66
CA VAL A 108 -18.07 8.81 0.50
C VAL A 108 -18.17 9.74 -0.71
N GLU A 109 -17.02 10.08 -1.30
CA GLU A 109 -16.95 10.92 -2.50
C GLU A 109 -16.27 10.15 -3.65
N ASP A 110 -16.63 10.50 -4.90
CA ASP A 110 -15.87 10.06 -6.07
C ASP A 110 -14.55 10.82 -6.17
N VAL A 111 -13.47 10.10 -6.49
CA VAL A 111 -12.10 10.60 -6.53
C VAL A 111 -11.47 10.30 -7.88
N ILE A 112 -10.77 11.29 -8.42
CA ILE A 112 -9.89 11.14 -9.58
C ILE A 112 -8.48 11.53 -9.16
N LEU A 113 -7.51 10.63 -9.37
CA LEU A 113 -6.09 10.91 -9.23
C LEU A 113 -5.44 10.83 -10.62
N VAL A 114 -4.87 11.94 -11.08
CA VAL A 114 -4.03 11.97 -12.29
C VAL A 114 -2.58 11.95 -11.86
N VAL A 115 -1.81 10.96 -12.33
CA VAL A 115 -0.38 10.82 -12.08
C VAL A 115 0.36 11.06 -13.39
N ASN A 116 1.25 12.05 -13.41
CA ASN A 116 1.96 12.47 -14.63
C ASN A 116 3.39 11.93 -14.67
N LYS A 117 3.95 11.87 -15.89
CA LYS A 117 5.31 11.33 -16.15
C LYS A 117 6.45 12.15 -15.54
N ASP A 118 6.18 13.40 -15.18
CA ASP A 118 7.10 14.33 -14.51
C ASP A 118 7.09 14.20 -12.97
N SER A 119 6.36 13.21 -12.42
CA SER A 119 6.13 13.03 -10.99
C SER A 119 5.30 14.15 -10.34
N THR A 120 4.52 14.89 -11.14
CA THR A 120 3.39 15.69 -10.63
C THR A 120 2.13 14.83 -10.47
N ALA A 121 1.26 15.18 -9.53
CA ALA A 121 -0.04 14.53 -9.36
C ALA A 121 -1.16 15.55 -9.13
N ILE A 122 -2.36 15.25 -9.63
CA ILE A 122 -3.58 16.05 -9.41
C ILE A 122 -4.62 15.16 -8.74
N PHE A 123 -4.99 15.50 -7.51
CA PHE A 123 -6.05 14.84 -6.75
C PHE A 123 -7.33 15.67 -6.88
N LYS A 124 -8.44 15.07 -7.30
CA LYS A 124 -9.70 15.76 -7.60
C LYS A 124 -10.85 15.14 -6.84
N THR A 125 -11.66 15.97 -6.16
CA THR A 125 -12.93 15.57 -5.55
C THR A 125 -13.98 16.65 -5.73
N ALA A 126 -15.26 16.30 -5.57
CA ALA A 126 -16.35 17.28 -5.68
C ALA A 126 -16.30 18.37 -4.59
N SER A 127 -15.81 18.04 -3.39
CA SER A 127 -15.79 18.98 -2.26
C SER A 127 -14.49 19.77 -2.08
N LEU A 128 -13.35 19.27 -2.56
CA LEU A 128 -12.06 19.96 -2.53
C LEU A 128 -11.74 20.70 -3.84
N GLY A 129 -12.31 20.26 -4.96
CA GLY A 129 -11.87 20.66 -6.30
C GLY A 129 -10.58 19.94 -6.69
N ASP A 130 -9.78 20.58 -7.55
CA ASP A 130 -8.48 20.08 -8.01
C ASP A 130 -7.36 20.52 -7.06
N TYR A 131 -6.52 19.57 -6.61
CA TYR A 131 -5.33 19.83 -5.80
C TYR A 131 -4.06 19.27 -6.45
N THR A 132 -3.08 20.13 -6.71
CA THR A 132 -1.84 19.77 -7.44
C THR A 132 -0.63 19.61 -6.52
N PHE A 133 0.00 18.45 -6.62
CA PHE A 133 1.30 18.12 -6.06
C PHE A 133 2.36 18.26 -7.15
N GLU A 134 3.25 19.25 -7.02
CA GLU A 134 4.32 19.55 -8.00
C GLU A 134 5.42 18.50 -8.05
N LYS A 135 5.57 17.71 -6.98
CA LYS A 135 6.49 16.58 -6.92
C LYS A 135 6.01 15.60 -5.85
N PHE A 136 5.94 14.32 -6.18
CA PHE A 136 5.96 13.23 -5.20
C PHE A 136 7.26 12.44 -5.36
N GLU A 137 7.76 11.89 -4.26
CA GLU A 137 9.03 11.17 -4.19
C GLU A 137 8.79 9.75 -3.66
N LYS A 138 9.67 8.82 -4.05
CA LYS A 138 9.61 7.42 -3.61
C LYS A 138 10.02 7.31 -2.15
N ILE A 139 9.24 6.60 -1.34
CA ILE A 139 9.65 6.28 0.03
C ILE A 139 10.79 5.27 -0.04
N ALA A 140 11.90 5.59 0.63
CA ALA A 140 13.13 4.80 0.54
C ALA A 140 12.90 3.31 0.88
N ASN A 141 13.47 2.43 0.06
CA ASN A 141 13.36 0.97 0.15
C ASN A 141 11.97 0.38 -0.14
N ASN A 142 11.06 1.12 -0.79
CA ASN A 142 9.80 0.56 -1.27
C ASN A 142 9.47 1.03 -2.69
N ASP A 143 9.30 0.09 -3.62
CA ASP A 143 9.08 0.35 -5.05
C ASP A 143 7.66 0.83 -5.40
N SER A 144 6.68 0.57 -4.54
CA SER A 144 5.28 0.95 -4.76
C SER A 144 4.80 2.13 -3.91
N LEU A 145 5.56 2.57 -2.91
CA LEU A 145 5.18 3.66 -2.01
C LEU A 145 5.79 5.01 -2.38
N TYR A 146 4.94 6.03 -2.43
CA TYR A 146 5.32 7.41 -2.77
C TYR A 146 4.66 8.40 -1.82
N GLU A 147 5.35 9.50 -1.53
CA GLU A 147 4.82 10.60 -0.71
C GLU A 147 5.03 11.98 -1.37
N SER A 148 4.12 12.90 -1.11
CA SER A 148 4.34 14.34 -1.32
C SER A 148 3.93 15.09 -0.06
N ILE A 149 4.81 15.95 0.45
CA ILE A 149 4.60 16.70 1.68
C ILE A 149 4.76 18.20 1.39
N LYS A 150 3.66 18.95 1.49
CA LYS A 150 3.65 20.41 1.57
C LYS A 150 3.37 20.84 3.03
N SER A 151 3.34 22.14 3.30
CA SER A 151 3.21 22.72 4.66
C SER A 151 1.98 22.25 5.45
N ASP A 152 0.91 22.00 4.72
CA ASP A 152 -0.47 21.81 5.18
C ASP A 152 -1.14 20.63 4.48
N THR A 153 -0.51 20.03 3.47
CA THR A 153 -1.04 18.85 2.76
C THR A 153 -0.01 17.75 2.62
N MET A 154 -0.52 16.52 2.60
CA MET A 154 0.26 15.29 2.50
C MET A 154 -0.49 14.30 1.61
N LEU A 155 0.21 13.70 0.66
CA LEU A 155 -0.31 12.63 -0.19
C LEU A 155 0.58 11.41 -0.01
N PHE A 156 -0.03 10.25 0.27
CA PHE A 156 0.61 8.95 0.15
C PHE A 156 -0.08 8.15 -0.95
N LEU A 157 0.73 7.52 -1.80
CA LEU A 157 0.28 6.61 -2.85
C LEU A 157 0.93 5.24 -2.64
N SER A 158 0.15 4.18 -2.79
CA SER A 158 0.64 2.79 -2.83
C SER A 158 0.12 2.12 -4.10
N PHE A 159 1.01 1.80 -5.04
CA PHE A 159 0.65 1.18 -6.32
C PHE A 159 0.76 -0.36 -6.27
N ASP A 160 -0.34 -1.07 -6.52
CA ASP A 160 -0.34 -2.51 -6.82
C ASP A 160 -0.98 -2.74 -8.20
N LYS A 161 -0.14 -3.09 -9.18
CA LYS A 161 -0.51 -3.35 -10.58
C LYS A 161 -1.34 -2.21 -11.21
N ASN A 162 -2.65 -2.39 -11.27
CA ASN A 162 -3.62 -1.48 -11.89
C ASN A 162 -4.40 -0.65 -10.85
N THR A 163 -4.10 -0.82 -9.57
CA THR A 163 -4.73 -0.16 -8.43
C THR A 163 -3.75 0.77 -7.72
N VAL A 164 -4.23 1.90 -7.24
CA VAL A 164 -3.48 2.80 -6.36
C VAL A 164 -4.31 3.09 -5.11
N THR A 165 -3.81 2.70 -3.94
CA THR A 165 -4.37 3.16 -2.67
C THR A 165 -3.93 4.61 -2.45
N VAL A 166 -4.89 5.49 -2.19
CA VAL A 166 -4.63 6.92 -1.93
C VAL A 166 -4.91 7.26 -0.47
N ASN A 167 -4.00 8.01 0.16
CA ASN A 167 -4.29 8.70 1.41
C ASN A 167 -3.87 10.16 1.26
N PHE A 168 -4.86 11.05 1.17
CA PHE A 168 -4.68 12.50 1.12
C PHE A 168 -5.06 13.09 2.47
N ILE A 169 -4.24 13.99 3.01
CA ILE A 169 -4.50 14.74 4.23
C ILE A 169 -4.31 16.22 3.92
N LYS A 170 -5.29 17.07 4.25
CA LYS A 170 -5.19 18.53 4.24
C LYS A 170 -5.52 19.08 5.61
N LYS A 171 -4.69 19.99 6.10
CA LYS A 171 -4.85 20.69 7.36
C LYS A 171 -5.47 22.06 7.09
N GLU A 172 -6.74 22.23 7.42
CA GLU A 172 -7.43 23.52 7.27
C GLU A 172 -7.05 24.51 8.39
N SER A 173 -6.76 24.01 9.60
CA SER A 173 -6.37 24.87 10.73
C SER A 173 -5.44 24.18 11.73
N SER A 174 -5.09 24.84 12.83
CA SER A 174 -4.33 24.22 13.92
C SER A 174 -5.06 23.06 14.62
N ARG A 175 -6.38 22.95 14.40
CA ARG A 175 -7.29 22.01 15.07
C ARG A 175 -8.12 21.17 14.10
N GLU A 176 -8.07 21.46 12.80
CA GLU A 176 -8.94 20.90 11.78
C GLU A 176 -8.14 20.30 10.63
N SER A 177 -8.51 19.08 10.23
CA SER A 177 -7.97 18.38 9.07
C SER A 177 -9.08 17.66 8.31
N ILE A 178 -8.94 17.58 6.99
CA ILE A 178 -9.71 16.72 6.08
C ILE A 178 -8.79 15.59 5.64
N ILE A 179 -9.27 14.36 5.70
CA ILE A 179 -8.58 13.14 5.27
C ILE A 179 -9.43 12.47 4.19
N TYR A 180 -8.83 12.01 3.10
CA TYR A 180 -9.43 11.09 2.14
C TYR A 180 -8.60 9.82 2.10
N GLY A 181 -9.24 8.65 2.21
CA GLY A 181 -8.55 7.37 2.01
C GLY A 181 -9.43 6.16 2.28
N ASN A 182 -8.77 5.06 2.65
CA ASN A 182 -9.42 3.84 3.12
C ASN A 182 -10.07 4.09 4.50
N GLY A 183 -11.39 4.33 4.51
CA GLY A 183 -12.14 4.54 5.75
C GLY A 183 -12.13 3.29 6.61
N HIS A 184 -11.58 3.39 7.82
CA HIS A 184 -11.24 2.27 8.72
C HIS A 184 -12.40 1.35 9.16
N GLU A 185 -13.64 1.73 8.84
CA GLU A 185 -14.89 1.04 9.17
C GLU A 185 -15.73 0.64 7.95
N TYR A 186 -15.40 1.12 6.74
CA TYR A 186 -16.13 0.75 5.54
C TYR A 186 -15.48 -0.45 4.85
N ASP A 187 -16.29 -1.19 4.08
CA ASP A 187 -15.87 -2.41 3.38
C ASP A 187 -14.58 -2.23 2.57
N LYS A 188 -13.82 -3.33 2.44
CA LYS A 188 -12.58 -3.38 1.66
C LYS A 188 -12.82 -2.82 0.25
N GLY A 189 -12.15 -1.71 -0.10
CA GLY A 189 -12.25 -1.07 -1.41
C GLY A 189 -12.08 0.46 -1.37
N TYR A 190 -12.58 1.13 -0.33
CA TYR A 190 -12.28 2.56 -0.04
C TYR A 190 -12.25 3.48 -1.27
N GLY A 191 -11.18 4.22 -1.55
CA GLY A 191 -9.82 4.29 -0.97
C GLY A 191 -8.75 3.67 -1.87
N ASP A 192 -9.11 2.64 -2.65
CA ASP A 192 -8.32 2.06 -3.73
C ASP A 192 -8.90 2.52 -5.08
N LEU A 193 -8.08 3.18 -5.91
CA LEU A 193 -8.48 3.71 -7.21
C LEU A 193 -7.98 2.80 -8.33
N THR A 194 -8.84 2.47 -9.29
CA THR A 194 -8.47 1.66 -10.47
C THR A 194 -7.99 2.56 -11.60
N LYS A 195 -6.95 2.15 -12.32
CA LYS A 195 -6.50 2.81 -13.54
C LYS A 195 -7.63 2.81 -14.57
N ALA A 196 -7.92 3.96 -15.15
CA ALA A 196 -8.95 4.11 -16.17
C ALA A 196 -8.37 3.83 -17.56
N ASP A 197 -9.03 2.94 -18.31
CA ASP A 197 -8.75 2.69 -19.72
C ASP A 197 -9.51 3.72 -20.57
N TYR A 198 -8.77 4.66 -21.19
CA TYR A 198 -9.27 5.70 -22.10
C TYR A 198 -8.62 5.60 -23.48
#